data_AF-A0A3N5IEZ0-F1
#
_entry.id   AF-A0A3N5IEZ0-F1
#
_cell.length_a   1.000
_cell.length_b   1.000
_cell.length_c   1.000
_cell.angle_alpha   90.00
_cell.angle_beta   90.00
_cell.angle_gamma   90.00
#
_symmetry.space_group_name_H-M   'P 1'
#
loop_
_entity.id
_entity.type
_entity.pdbx_description
1 polymer ?
#
loop_
_entity_poly.entity_id
_entity_poly.type
_entity_poly.pdbx_seq_one_letter_code
_entity_poly.pdbx_strand_id
1 'polypeptide(L)'
;MNSGRRCAKKARMESKKTLQSKILATDIDAAAVQAASQNAKTAGVDLLIEFVTCSFEETSIPGGGGIIMMNPPYGERMEPFKIKMLRPDRKKEIA
;
A
#
# COMPACT_ATOMS: atom_id res chain seq x y z
N MET A 1 33.27 -24.46 -3.98
CA MET A 1 31.81 -24.57 -3.71
C MET A 1 31.20 -23.17 -3.55
N ASN A 2 30.25 -22.79 -4.39
CA ASN A 2 29.75 -21.41 -4.57
C ASN A 2 29.02 -20.85 -3.34
N SER A 3 29.58 -19.81 -2.72
CA SER A 3 29.08 -19.08 -1.54
C SER A 3 27.60 -18.67 -1.64
N GLY A 4 27.12 -18.29 -2.83
CA GLY A 4 25.72 -17.87 -3.05
C GLY A 4 24.67 -18.94 -2.70
N ARG A 5 24.94 -20.22 -2.98
CA ARG A 5 24.01 -21.31 -2.61
C ARG A 5 23.91 -21.49 -1.10
N ARG A 6 25.00 -21.22 -0.37
CA ARG A 6 25.03 -21.31 1.09
C ARG A 6 24.19 -20.19 1.71
N CYS A 7 24.34 -18.95 1.22
CA CYS A 7 23.53 -17.82 1.69
C CYS A 7 22.03 -18.03 1.44
N ALA A 8 21.65 -18.50 0.24
CA ALA A 8 20.25 -18.79 -0.08
C ALA A 8 19.64 -19.90 0.79
N LYS A 9 20.39 -21.00 1.02
CA LYS A 9 19.96 -22.06 1.94
C LYS A 9 19.74 -21.54 3.36
N LYS A 10 20.69 -20.75 3.88
CA LYS A 10 20.59 -20.17 5.22
C LYS A 10 19.36 -19.27 5.36
N ALA A 11 19.19 -18.32 4.45
CA ALA A 11 18.04 -17.42 4.45
C ALA A 11 16.69 -18.16 4.39
N ARG A 12 16.62 -19.26 3.61
CA ARG A 12 15.41 -20.08 3.54
C ARG A 12 15.11 -20.85 4.83
N MET A 13 16.13 -21.25 5.60
CA MET A 13 15.90 -21.89 6.90
C MET A 13 15.49 -20.89 7.97
N GLU A 14 15.96 -19.64 7.87
CA GLU A 14 15.66 -18.57 8.82
C GLU A 14 14.34 -17.84 8.51
N SER A 15 13.73 -18.07 7.34
CA SER A 15 12.50 -17.38 6.96
C SER A 15 11.29 -17.88 7.76
N LYS A 16 10.47 -16.93 8.22
CA LYS A 16 9.20 -17.22 8.87
C LYS A 16 8.10 -17.34 7.83
N LYS A 17 7.26 -18.37 7.96
CA LYS A 17 6.11 -18.61 7.07
C LYS A 17 4.83 -17.95 7.55
N THR A 18 4.82 -17.47 8.79
CA THR A 18 3.66 -16.85 9.42
C THR A 18 4.10 -15.58 10.15
N LEU A 19 3.18 -14.62 10.21
CA LEU A 19 3.33 -13.39 10.98
C LEU A 19 2.32 -13.42 12.14
N GLN A 20 2.68 -12.78 13.24
CA GLN A 20 1.77 -12.63 14.38
C GLN A 20 0.66 -11.61 14.09
N SER A 21 0.90 -10.71 13.14
CA SER A 21 -0.04 -9.68 12.69
C SER A 21 -0.22 -9.76 11.18
N LYS A 22 -1.41 -9.44 10.70
CA LYS A 22 -1.70 -9.30 9.26
C LYS A 22 -1.15 -7.97 8.74
N ILE A 23 -0.73 -7.94 7.49
CA ILE A 23 -0.41 -6.71 6.76
C ILE A 23 -1.66 -6.28 6.01
N LEU A 24 -2.10 -5.04 6.17
CA LEU A 24 -3.17 -4.44 5.38
C LEU A 24 -2.55 -3.50 4.36
N ALA A 25 -2.84 -3.72 3.08
CA ALA A 25 -2.36 -2.91 1.96
C ALA A 25 -3.57 -2.32 1.22
N THR A 26 -3.66 -1.00 1.20
CA THR A 26 -4.74 -0.28 0.53
C THR A 26 -4.21 0.73 -0.48
N ASP A 27 -4.96 0.90 -1.57
CA ASP A 27 -4.74 1.96 -2.55
C ASP A 27 -6.10 2.34 -3.18
N ILE A 28 -6.23 3.59 -3.61
CA ILE A 28 -7.43 4.10 -4.28
C ILE A 28 -7.55 3.55 -5.70
N ASP A 29 -6.43 3.20 -6.34
CA ASP A 29 -6.40 2.64 -7.68
C ASP A 29 -6.53 1.11 -7.65
N ALA A 30 -7.66 0.61 -8.15
CA ALA A 30 -7.91 -0.83 -8.28
C ALA A 30 -6.85 -1.55 -9.12
N ALA A 31 -6.29 -0.91 -10.15
CA ALA A 31 -5.25 -1.52 -10.97
C ALA A 31 -3.94 -1.68 -10.17
N ALA A 32 -3.59 -0.69 -9.34
CA ALA A 32 -2.45 -0.78 -8.44
C ALA A 32 -2.61 -1.90 -7.41
N VAL A 33 -3.80 -2.03 -6.81
CA VAL A 33 -4.12 -3.13 -5.87
C VAL A 33 -4.00 -4.50 -6.54
N GLN A 34 -4.53 -4.66 -7.75
CA GLN A 34 -4.41 -5.91 -8.51
C GLN A 34 -2.95 -6.24 -8.85
N ALA A 35 -2.18 -5.26 -9.31
CA ALA A 35 -0.75 -5.44 -9.59
C ALA A 35 0.02 -5.83 -8.33
N ALA A 36 -0.25 -5.18 -7.20
CA ALA A 36 0.37 -5.50 -5.91
C ALA A 36 0.04 -6.93 -5.44
N SER A 37 -1.22 -7.35 -5.58
CA SER A 37 -1.62 -8.73 -5.28
C SER A 37 -0.89 -9.75 -6.16
N GLN A 38 -0.76 -9.48 -7.47
CA GLN A 38 -0.05 -10.38 -8.39
C GLN A 38 1.46 -10.44 -8.10
N ASN A 39 2.06 -9.31 -7.72
CA ASN A 39 3.45 -9.25 -7.28
C ASN A 39 3.65 -10.07 -6.00
N ALA A 40 2.75 -9.95 -5.03
CA ALA A 40 2.80 -10.71 -3.78
C ALA A 40 2.68 -12.22 -4.02
N LYS A 41 1.80 -12.65 -4.94
CA LYS A 41 1.70 -14.06 -5.37
C LYS A 41 3.00 -14.55 -6.00
N THR A 42 3.60 -13.75 -6.88
CA THR A 42 4.89 -14.07 -7.52
C THR A 42 6.02 -14.19 -6.51
N ALA A 43 6.00 -13.35 -5.47
CA ALA A 43 6.95 -13.39 -4.36
C ALA A 43 6.65 -14.48 -3.30
N GLY A 44 5.48 -15.13 -3.37
CA GLY A 44 5.04 -16.16 -2.41
C GLY A 44 4.69 -15.63 -1.02
N VAL A 45 4.22 -14.38 -0.93
CA VAL A 45 3.87 -13.71 0.34
C VAL A 45 2.41 -13.22 0.39
N ASP A 46 1.60 -13.55 -0.62
CA ASP A 46 0.21 -13.12 -0.74
C ASP A 46 -0.65 -13.51 0.47
N LEU A 47 -0.41 -14.69 1.06
CA LEU A 47 -1.13 -15.14 2.26
C LEU A 47 -0.87 -14.29 3.52
N LEU A 48 0.14 -13.41 3.49
CA LEU A 48 0.49 -12.53 4.61
C LEU A 48 -0.14 -11.14 4.51
N ILE A 49 -0.74 -10.81 3.35
CA ILE A 49 -1.19 -9.46 3.02
C ILE A 49 -2.67 -9.48 2.64
N GLU A 50 -3.45 -8.63 3.29
CA GLU A 50 -4.83 -8.34 2.93
C GLU A 50 -4.87 -7.09 2.04
N PHE A 51 -5.47 -7.22 0.86
CA PHE A 51 -5.55 -6.16 -0.14
C PHE A 51 -6.96 -5.60 -0.21
N VAL A 52 -7.10 -4.27 -0.10
CA VAL A 52 -8.39 -3.59 -0.19
C VAL A 52 -8.26 -2.36 -1.09
N THR A 53 -9.18 -2.19 -2.03
CA THR A 53 -9.27 -0.96 -2.82
C THR A 53 -10.11 0.06 -2.07
N CYS A 54 -9.48 1.10 -1.53
CA CYS A 54 -10.15 2.23 -0.89
C CYS A 54 -9.21 3.43 -0.79
N SER A 55 -9.77 4.61 -0.53
CA SER A 55 -8.96 5.77 -0.16
C SER A 55 -8.19 5.49 1.14
N PHE A 56 -7.00 6.10 1.30
CA PHE A 56 -6.24 5.99 2.55
C PHE A 56 -7.07 6.48 3.76
N GLU A 57 -7.92 7.50 3.55
CA GLU A 57 -8.80 8.08 4.58
C GLU A 57 -9.87 7.10 5.05
N GLU A 58 -10.26 6.16 4.18
CA GLU A 58 -11.30 5.16 4.42
C GLU A 58 -10.71 3.80 4.83
N THR A 59 -9.39 3.71 5.00
CA THR A 59 -8.74 2.47 5.38
C THR A 59 -9.15 2.09 6.81
N SER A 60 -9.85 0.98 6.95
CA SER A 60 -10.29 0.47 8.26
C SER A 60 -9.12 -0.10 9.05
N ILE A 61 -8.55 0.72 9.92
CA ILE A 61 -7.41 0.32 10.77
C ILE A 61 -7.93 -0.55 11.93
N PRO A 62 -7.45 -1.79 12.08
CA PRO A 62 -7.84 -2.64 13.21
C PRO A 62 -7.37 -2.01 14.54
N GLY A 63 -8.16 -2.18 15.59
CA GLY A 63 -7.81 -1.66 16.92
C GLY A 63 -6.52 -2.26 17.48
N GLY A 64 -5.82 -1.49 18.30
CA GLY A 64 -4.51 -1.84 18.84
C GLY A 64 -3.40 -0.91 18.34
N GLY A 65 -2.16 -1.19 18.72
CA GLY A 65 -0.99 -0.50 18.17
C GLY A 65 -0.60 -1.05 16.80
N GLY A 66 0.02 -0.23 15.96
CA GLY A 66 0.45 -0.63 14.63
C GLY A 66 1.46 0.33 14.02
N ILE A 67 1.90 -0.01 12.81
CA ILE A 67 2.83 0.82 12.02
C ILE A 67 2.14 1.13 10.70
N ILE A 68 2.05 2.41 10.37
CA ILE A 68 1.60 2.87 9.05
C ILE A 68 2.85 3.14 8.22
N MET A 69 2.96 2.49 7.07
CA MET A 69 3.98 2.75 6.07
C MET A 69 3.30 3.21 4.80
N MET A 70 3.66 4.41 4.32
CA MET A 70 3.07 5.00 3.13
C MET A 70 4.18 5.49 2.18
N ASN A 71 3.92 5.33 0.88
CA ASN A 71 4.74 5.92 -0.18
C ASN A 71 3.83 6.78 -1.07
N PRO A 72 3.45 7.98 -0.61
CA PRO A 72 2.55 8.84 -1.36
C PRO A 72 3.17 9.23 -2.71
N PRO A 73 2.37 9.63 -3.70
CA PRO A 73 2.91 10.13 -4.96
C PRO A 73 3.77 11.39 -4.72
N TYR A 74 4.91 11.46 -5.39
CA TYR A 74 5.89 12.55 -5.23
C TYR A 74 6.49 12.98 -6.58
N GLY A 75 6.88 14.26 -6.68
CA GLY A 75 7.64 14.80 -7.81
C GLY A 75 6.95 14.61 -9.17
N GLU A 76 7.71 14.18 -10.18
CA GLU A 76 7.25 13.96 -11.56
C GLU A 76 6.13 12.89 -11.71
N ARG A 77 5.84 12.11 -10.65
CA ARG A 77 4.68 11.19 -10.62
C ARG A 77 3.35 11.92 -10.44
N MET A 78 3.39 13.20 -10.07
CA MET A 78 2.23 14.07 -9.98
C MET A 78 2.16 14.89 -11.26
N GLU A 79 1.07 14.75 -12.02
CA GLU A 79 0.69 15.80 -12.96
C GLU A 79 0.53 17.11 -12.17
N PRO A 80 1.03 18.26 -12.65
CA PRO A 80 0.82 19.53 -11.97
C PRO A 80 -0.66 19.71 -11.71
N PHE A 81 -1.04 19.93 -10.45
CA PHE A 81 -2.43 20.04 -10.01
C PHE A 81 -3.21 20.92 -10.98
N LYS A 82 -4.02 20.32 -11.87
CA LYS A 82 -5.15 21.03 -12.47
C LYS A 82 -6.17 21.16 -11.36
N ILE A 83 -5.99 22.20 -10.53
CA ILE A 83 -7.03 22.68 -9.64
C ILE A 83 -8.19 23.08 -10.57
N LYS A 84 -9.13 22.15 -10.82
CA LYS A 84 -10.47 22.57 -11.20
C LYS A 84 -11.01 23.26 -9.95
N MET A 85 -11.07 24.57 -10.01
CA MET A 85 -11.76 25.42 -9.05
C MET A 85 -13.23 24.99 -9.04
N LEU A 86 -13.54 23.94 -8.26
CA LEU A 86 -14.89 23.46 -8.04
C LEU A 86 -15.47 24.23 -6.87
N ARG A 87 -15.94 25.44 -7.19
CA ARG A 87 -17.28 25.96 -6.89
C ARG A 87 -17.32 27.48 -7.14
N PRO A 88 -17.97 27.95 -8.22
CA PRO A 88 -18.57 29.27 -8.18
C PRO A 88 -19.77 29.22 -7.21
N ASP A 89 -20.10 30.36 -6.62
CA ASP A 89 -21.36 30.64 -5.93
C ASP A 89 -21.48 30.23 -4.45
N ARG A 90 -20.65 30.83 -3.59
CA ARG A 90 -21.17 31.31 -2.30
C ARG A 90 -21.73 32.72 -2.55
N LYS A 91 -23.05 32.77 -2.77
CA LYS A 91 -23.83 34.01 -2.83
C LYS A 91 -23.43 34.94 -1.68
N LYS A 92 -23.36 36.24 -1.99
CA LYS A 92 -23.32 37.31 -1.00
C LYS A 92 -24.49 37.16 -0.04
N GLU A 93 -24.20 36.94 1.23
CA GLU A 93 -25.03 37.37 2.35
C GLU A 93 -24.08 38.00 3.36
N ILE A 94 -23.90 39.32 3.23
CA ILE A 94 -23.47 40.20 4.31
C ILE A 94 -24.19 41.55 4.11
N ALA A 95 -24.92 41.93 5.16
CA ALA A 95 -25.67 43.17 5.42
C ALA A 95 -26.97 43.38 4.63
#